data_AF-A0A958CUP8-F1
#
_entry.id   AF-A0A958CUP8-F1
#
_cell.length_a   1.000
_cell.length_b   1.000
_cell.length_c   1.000
_cell.angle_alpha   90.00
_cell.angle_beta   90.00
_cell.angle_gamma   90.00
#
_symmetry.space_group_name_H-M   'P 1'
#
loop_
_entity.id
_entity.type
_entity.pdbx_description
1 polymer ?
#
loop_
_entity_poly.entity_id
_entity_poly.type
_entity_poly.pdbx_seq_one_letter_code
_entity_poly.pdbx_strand_id
1 'polypeptide(L)'
;GRLSAVIDFAGMGVGDPACDLMIAWGLFSRESRETLRAALAVDDATWARGRGMALSQAAIFIPYYLDTNPVGVANARRAIAEVLADQRAR
;
A
#
# COMPACT_ATOMS: atom_id res chain seq x y z
N GLY A 1 18.25 -10.81 -1.14
CA GLY A 1 18.75 -9.85 -0.12
C GLY A 1 18.25 -10.25 1.26
N ARG A 2 18.78 -9.66 2.33
CA ARG A 2 18.26 -9.80 3.71
C ARG A 2 17.95 -8.40 4.27
N LEU A 3 16.79 -8.23 4.92
CA LEU A 3 16.43 -6.98 5.61
C LEU A 3 17.30 -6.84 6.86
N SER A 4 17.90 -5.66 7.06
CA SER A 4 18.83 -5.43 8.19
C SER A 4 18.39 -4.33 9.15
N ALA A 5 17.52 -3.41 8.73
CA ALA A 5 17.02 -2.34 9.58
C ALA A 5 15.66 -1.82 9.07
N VAL A 6 14.88 -1.25 9.99
CA VAL A 6 13.65 -0.49 9.72
C VAL A 6 13.78 0.86 10.45
N ILE A 7 13.40 1.95 9.78
CA ILE A 7 13.50 3.32 10.29
C ILE A 7 12.16 4.06 10.08
N ASP A 8 12.11 5.34 10.44
CA ASP A 8 10.95 6.22 10.25
C ASP A 8 9.70 5.78 11.03
N PHE A 9 9.90 5.61 12.34
CA PHE A 9 8.85 5.20 13.28
C PHE A 9 7.98 6.36 13.80
N ALA A 10 8.09 7.56 13.20
CA ALA A 10 7.38 8.76 13.69
C ALA A 10 5.85 8.63 13.61
N GLY A 11 5.34 7.80 12.69
CA GLY A 11 3.91 7.52 12.53
C GLY A 11 3.38 6.33 13.33
N MET A 12 4.20 5.68 14.17
CA MET A 12 3.74 4.52 14.96
C MET A 12 2.70 4.91 16.00
N GLY A 13 1.73 4.03 16.20
CA GLY A 13 0.74 4.16 17.26
C GLY A 13 -0.19 2.96 17.34
N VAL A 14 -1.06 2.96 18.35
CA VAL A 14 -2.16 1.99 18.44
C VAL A 14 -3.30 2.46 17.55
N GLY A 15 -3.75 1.62 16.62
CA GLY A 15 -4.79 1.97 15.65
C GLY A 15 -5.24 0.78 14.81
N ASP A 16 -5.91 1.06 13.68
CA ASP A 16 -6.31 0.02 12.72
C ASP A 16 -5.05 -0.58 12.04
N PRO A 17 -4.80 -1.90 12.16
CA PRO A 17 -3.64 -2.55 11.52
C PRO A 17 -3.67 -2.46 9.98
N ALA A 18 -4.82 -2.13 9.37
CA ALA A 18 -4.92 -1.91 7.93
C ALA A 18 -4.01 -0.77 7.42
N CYS A 19 -3.64 0.19 8.27
CA CYS A 19 -2.73 1.29 7.92
C CYS A 19 -1.36 0.77 7.43
N ASP A 20 -0.85 -0.31 8.03
CA ASP A 20 0.46 -0.88 7.69
C ASP A 20 0.42 -1.68 6.37
N LEU A 21 -0.76 -1.96 5.83
CA LEU A 21 -0.93 -2.78 4.62
C LEU A 21 -0.86 -1.98 3.32
N MET A 22 -0.80 -0.65 3.37
CA MET A 22 -0.79 0.18 2.16
C MET A 22 0.37 -0.16 1.21
N ILE A 23 1.51 -0.58 1.80
CA ILE A 23 2.70 -1.01 1.07
C ILE A 23 2.44 -2.19 0.12
N ALA A 24 1.44 -3.02 0.41
CA ALA A 24 1.06 -4.16 -0.41
C ALA A 24 0.71 -3.76 -1.86
N TRP A 25 0.10 -2.58 -2.07
CA TRP A 25 -0.19 -2.02 -3.39
C TRP A 25 0.78 -0.91 -3.80
N GLY A 26 1.45 -0.29 -2.82
CA GLY A 26 2.45 0.74 -3.06
C GLY A 26 3.77 0.20 -3.62
N LEU A 27 4.18 -1.02 -3.27
CA LEU A 27 5.49 -1.59 -3.63
C LEU A 27 5.41 -2.90 -4.42
N PHE A 28 4.47 -3.78 -4.08
CA PHE A 28 4.46 -5.16 -4.55
C PHE A 28 3.52 -5.39 -5.76
N SER A 29 3.97 -6.23 -6.69
CA SER A 29 3.13 -6.83 -7.74
C SER A 29 2.22 -7.92 -7.17
N ARG A 30 1.26 -8.43 -7.96
CA ARG A 30 0.32 -9.48 -7.55
C ARG A 30 1.00 -10.67 -6.84
N GLU A 31 2.00 -11.29 -7.48
CA GLU A 31 2.68 -12.49 -6.97
C GLU A 31 3.42 -12.24 -5.64
N SER A 32 4.17 -11.13 -5.57
CA SER A 32 4.90 -10.78 -4.35
C SER A 32 3.98 -10.31 -3.22
N ARG A 33 2.82 -9.72 -3.57
CA ARG A 33 1.78 -9.33 -2.63
C ARG A 33 1.07 -10.54 -2.00
N GLU A 34 0.87 -11.62 -2.75
CA GLU A 34 0.33 -12.87 -2.20
C GLU A 34 1.29 -13.48 -1.16
N THR A 35 2.60 -13.45 -1.42
CA THR A 35 3.63 -13.86 -0.45
C THR A 35 3.55 -13.01 0.83
N LEU A 36 3.43 -11.68 0.68
CA LEU A 36 3.29 -10.77 1.82
C LEU A 36 2.04 -11.09 2.64
N ARG A 37 0.88 -11.26 1.98
CA ARG A 37 -0.38 -11.57 2.67
C ARG A 37 -0.29 -12.87 3.44
N ALA A 38 0.30 -13.91 2.85
CA ALA A 38 0.49 -15.20 3.51
C ALA A 38 1.40 -15.08 4.74
N ALA A 39 2.49 -14.31 4.66
CA ALA A 39 3.42 -14.11 5.77
C ALA A 39 2.79 -13.32 6.93
N LEU A 40 1.93 -12.34 6.63
CA LEU A 40 1.26 -11.51 7.64
C LEU A 40 0.04 -12.20 8.28
N ALA A 41 -0.51 -13.24 7.65
CA ALA A 41 -1.70 -13.97 8.09
C ALA A 41 -2.90 -13.07 8.47
N VAL A 42 -3.03 -11.93 7.78
CA VAL A 42 -4.12 -10.97 8.02
C VAL A 42 -5.44 -11.46 7.44
N ASP A 43 -6.53 -11.19 8.16
CA ASP A 43 -7.88 -11.54 7.72
C ASP A 43 -8.32 -10.73 6.49
N ASP A 44 -9.36 -11.24 5.82
CA ASP A 44 -9.88 -10.67 4.57
C ASP A 44 -10.43 -9.24 4.74
N ALA A 45 -10.99 -8.92 5.90
CA ALA A 45 -11.56 -7.61 6.18
C ALA A 45 -10.45 -6.58 6.37
N THR A 46 -9.41 -6.92 7.14
CA THR A 46 -8.22 -6.09 7.35
C THR A 46 -7.47 -5.89 6.03
N TRP A 47 -7.34 -6.93 5.22
CA TRP A 47 -6.77 -6.80 3.87
C TRP A 47 -7.60 -5.88 2.96
N ALA A 48 -8.93 -5.99 2.99
CA ALA A 48 -9.80 -5.12 2.21
C ALA A 48 -9.70 -3.65 2.65
N ARG A 49 -9.64 -3.38 3.96
CA ARG A 49 -9.40 -2.02 4.48
C ARG A 49 -8.03 -1.50 4.07
N GLY A 50 -6.98 -2.32 4.13
CA GLY A 50 -5.63 -1.94 3.71
C GLY A 50 -5.57 -1.50 2.25
N ARG A 51 -6.32 -2.18 1.38
CA ARG A 51 -6.47 -1.77 -0.02
C ARG A 51 -7.17 -0.42 -0.16
N GLY A 52 -8.23 -0.21 0.62
CA GLY A 52 -8.94 1.07 0.68
C GLY A 52 -8.03 2.21 1.16
N MET A 53 -7.17 1.96 2.15
CA MET A 53 -6.18 2.92 2.63
C MET A 53 -5.16 3.28 1.55
N ALA A 54 -4.66 2.31 0.79
CA ALA A 54 -3.75 2.55 -0.32
C ALA A 54 -4.39 3.42 -1.42
N LEU A 55 -5.66 3.15 -1.75
CA LEU A 55 -6.43 3.94 -2.71
C LEU A 55 -6.64 5.38 -2.20
N SER A 56 -7.07 5.53 -0.95
CA SER A 56 -7.33 6.81 -0.31
C SER A 56 -6.08 7.70 -0.32
N GLN A 57 -4.94 7.16 0.13
CA GLN A 57 -3.68 7.90 0.13
C GLN A 57 -3.27 8.31 -1.28
N ALA A 58 -3.30 7.40 -2.27
CA ALA A 58 -2.93 7.74 -3.63
C ALA A 58 -3.83 8.83 -4.23
N ALA A 59 -5.14 8.76 -3.97
CA ALA A 59 -6.11 9.75 -4.44
C ALA A 59 -5.89 11.14 -3.82
N ILE A 60 -5.42 11.21 -2.56
CA ILE A 60 -5.05 12.47 -1.90
C ILE A 60 -3.68 12.96 -2.37
N PHE A 61 -2.72 12.06 -2.54
CA PHE A 61 -1.33 12.38 -2.89
C PHE A 61 -1.22 13.04 -4.25
N ILE A 62 -1.90 12.49 -5.27
CA ILE A 62 -1.78 12.95 -6.66
C ILE A 62 -2.09 14.45 -6.83
N PRO A 63 -3.26 14.97 -6.41
CA PRO A 63 -3.56 16.39 -6.58
C PRO A 63 -2.67 17.28 -5.70
N TYR A 64 -2.25 16.82 -4.53
CA TYR A 64 -1.38 17.61 -3.63
C TYR A 64 0.03 17.78 -4.23
N TYR A 65 0.57 16.74 -4.85
CA TYR A 65 1.95 16.68 -5.33
C TYR A 65 2.10 16.76 -6.86
N LEU A 66 1.02 17.10 -7.57
CA LEU A 66 0.93 16.96 -9.03
C LEU A 66 2.14 17.55 -9.76
N ASP A 67 2.53 18.76 -9.38
CA ASP A 67 3.59 19.53 -10.04
C ASP A 67 4.92 19.55 -9.26
N THR A 68 4.93 19.03 -8.03
CA THR A 68 6.08 19.14 -7.11
C THR A 68 6.81 17.83 -6.85
N ASN A 69 6.17 16.69 -7.09
CA ASN A 69 6.79 15.36 -6.94
C ASN A 69 6.31 14.39 -8.03
N PRO A 70 6.82 14.52 -9.26
CA PRO A 70 6.39 13.68 -10.39
C PRO A 70 6.66 12.19 -10.18
N VAL A 71 7.74 11.83 -9.46
CA VAL A 71 8.06 10.43 -9.12
C VAL A 71 7.04 9.87 -8.14
N GLY A 72 6.71 10.62 -7.09
CA GLY A 72 5.68 10.25 -6.13
C GLY A 72 4.30 10.09 -6.80
N VAL A 73 3.95 10.99 -7.71
CA VAL A 73 2.71 10.91 -8.49
C VAL A 73 2.67 9.65 -9.36
N ALA A 74 3.79 9.29 -10.01
CA ALA A 74 3.89 8.06 -10.79
C ALA A 74 3.70 6.81 -9.89
N ASN A 75 4.30 6.80 -8.70
CA ASN A 75 4.12 5.72 -7.72
C ASN A 75 2.67 5.63 -7.21
N ALA A 76 2.03 6.77 -6.93
CA ALA A 76 0.62 6.80 -6.52
C ALA A 76 -0.30 6.28 -7.63
N ARG A 77 -0.05 6.64 -8.90
CA ARG A 77 -0.78 6.09 -10.05
C ARG A 77 -0.58 4.59 -10.19
N ARG A 78 0.64 4.08 -9.97
CA ARG A 78 0.91 2.64 -9.92
C ARG A 78 0.11 1.96 -8.83
N ALA A 79 0.08 2.53 -7.62
CA ALA A 79 -0.68 1.97 -6.50
C ALA A 79 -2.18 1.87 -6.84
N ILE A 80 -2.77 2.88 -7.48
CA ILE A 80 -4.16 2.81 -7.97
C ILE A 80 -4.33 1.67 -8.97
N ALA A 81 -3.43 1.52 -9.94
CA ALA A 81 -3.50 0.44 -10.92
C ALA A 81 -3.46 -0.94 -10.25
N GLU A 82 -2.57 -1.13 -9.28
CA GLU A 82 -2.44 -2.37 -8.51
C GLU A 82 -3.68 -2.67 -7.64
N VAL A 83 -4.28 -1.64 -7.04
CA VAL A 83 -5.54 -1.75 -6.29
C VAL A 83 -6.67 -2.24 -7.22
N LEU A 84 -6.79 -1.62 -8.39
CA LEU A 84 -7.84 -1.96 -9.36
C LEU A 84 -7.63 -3.36 -9.96
N ALA A 85 -6.38 -3.76 -10.19
CA ALA A 85 -6.05 -5.11 -10.63
C ALA A 85 -6.42 -6.16 -9.57
N ASP A 86 -6.10 -5.91 -8.30
CA ASP A 86 -6.46 -6.81 -7.19
C ASP A 86 -7.98 -6.96 -7.03
N GLN A 87 -8.74 -5.87 -7.26
CA GLN A 87 -10.19 -5.91 -7.21
C GLN A 87 -10.82 -6.74 -8.31
N ARG A 88 -10.29 -6.68 -9.53
CA ARG A 88 -10.82 -7.46 -10.66
C ARG A 88 -10.44 -8.93 -10.63
N ALA A 89 -9.40 -9.30 -9.89
CA ALA A 89 -8.91 -10.67 -9.79
C ALA A 89 -9.61 -11.50 -8.70
N ARG A 90 -10.63 -10.94 -8.04
CA ARG A 90 -11.51 -11.61 -7.07
C ARG A 90 -12.84 -11.91 -7.72
#